data_AF-A0A7X7KB05-F1
#
_entry.id   AF-A0A7X7KB05-F1
#
_cell.length_a   1.000
_cell.length_b   1.000
_cell.length_c   1.000
_cell.angle_alpha   90.00
_cell.angle_beta   90.00
_cell.angle_gamma   90.00
#
_symmetry.space_group_name_H-M   'P 1'
#
loop_
_entity.id
_entity.type
_entity.pdbx_description
1 polymer ?
#
loop_
_entity_poly.entity_id
_entity_poly.type
_entity_poly.pdbx_seq_one_letter_code
_entity_poly.pdbx_strand_id
1 'polypeptide(L)'
;VVESAAHRITRLRLPAKLAGEILDAGAHRTQRPVSEIGSGEVLLDVAFTPAAGQKYDDRYGPSTRLQVSASPPELLLDGAGDDIPLRRTLRINPAVSEGVLHVTAQAASCDADPAIEFPACHLNQQDWGVPVRVVEGGPAVLELPLLG
;
A
#
# COMPACT_ATOMS: atom_id res chain seq x y z
N VAL A 1 18.81 -32.03 13.03
CA VAL A 1 18.80 -31.59 14.46
C VAL A 1 17.40 -31.06 14.73
N VAL A 2 16.70 -31.57 15.74
CA VAL A 2 15.41 -31.03 16.16
C VAL A 2 15.59 -30.53 17.59
N GLU A 3 15.37 -29.23 17.81
CA GLU A 3 15.50 -28.57 19.10
C GLU A 3 14.19 -27.86 19.43
N SER A 4 13.54 -28.22 20.54
CA SER A 4 12.34 -27.55 21.05
C SER A 4 12.78 -26.45 22.02
N ALA A 5 13.08 -25.26 21.50
CA ALA A 5 13.92 -24.29 22.19
C ALA A 5 13.26 -23.36 23.21
N ALA A 6 12.05 -23.61 23.73
CA ALA A 6 11.42 -22.89 24.86
C ALA A 6 11.80 -21.39 25.02
N HIS A 7 11.67 -20.59 23.94
CA HIS A 7 12.02 -19.17 23.86
C HIS A 7 13.48 -18.78 24.18
N ARG A 8 14.43 -19.72 24.10
CA ARG A 8 15.86 -19.46 24.20
C ARG A 8 16.51 -19.47 22.82
N ILE A 9 17.35 -18.45 22.57
CA ILE A 9 18.13 -18.34 21.34
C ILE A 9 19.47 -19.05 21.58
N THR A 10 19.66 -20.20 20.92
CA THR A 10 20.95 -20.90 20.90
C THR A 10 21.68 -20.56 19.60
N ARG A 11 22.89 -19.99 19.69
CA ARG A 11 23.72 -19.73 18.51
C ARG A 11 24.50 -21.00 18.15
N LEU A 12 24.21 -21.58 16.99
CA LEU A 12 24.94 -22.71 16.44
C LEU A 12 26.14 -22.22 15.63
N ARG A 13 27.35 -22.69 15.97
CA ARG A 13 28.55 -22.45 15.18
C ARG A 13 28.62 -23.47 14.05
N LEU A 14 28.49 -23.00 12.81
CA LEU A 14 28.67 -23.85 11.63
C LEU A 14 30.17 -24.01 11.29
N PRO A 15 30.61 -25.19 10.81
CA PRO A 15 31.99 -25.38 10.36
C PRO A 15 32.30 -24.46 9.17
N ALA A 16 33.52 -23.92 9.09
CA ALA A 16 33.92 -22.96 8.05
C ALA A 16 33.75 -23.46 6.61
N LYS A 17 33.75 -24.78 6.38
CA LYS A 17 33.51 -25.39 5.05
C LYS A 17 32.03 -25.43 4.64
N LEU A 18 31.11 -25.17 5.56
CA LEU A 18 29.65 -25.11 5.36
C LEU A 18 29.12 -23.67 5.31
N ALA A 19 29.95 -22.70 5.72
CA ALA A 19 29.72 -21.32 5.37
C ALA A 19 29.99 -21.21 3.87
N GLY A 20 28.93 -21.24 3.05
CA GLY A 20 29.02 -20.72 1.69
C GLY A 20 29.50 -19.27 1.70
N GLU A 21 29.63 -18.63 0.54
CA GLU A 21 29.93 -17.19 0.49
C GLU A 21 28.95 -16.44 1.41
N ILE A 22 29.49 -15.86 2.48
CA ILE A 22 28.73 -14.96 3.35
C ILE A 22 28.52 -13.70 2.51
N LEU A 23 27.45 -13.70 1.74
CA LEU A 23 26.93 -12.50 1.10
C LEU A 23 26.36 -11.64 2.22
N ASP A 24 27.19 -10.75 2.76
CA ASP A 24 26.73 -9.67 3.61
C ASP A 24 25.94 -8.68 2.74
N ALA A 25 24.68 -9.02 2.48
CA ALA A 25 23.75 -8.19 1.72
C ALA A 25 23.26 -6.98 2.54
N GLY A 26 23.85 -6.71 3.72
CA GLY A 26 23.37 -5.71 4.66
C GLY A 26 21.93 -5.99 5.14
N ALA A 27 21.45 -5.18 6.07
CA ALA A 27 20.01 -5.13 6.32
C ALA A 27 19.35 -4.56 5.06
N HIS A 28 18.40 -5.32 4.46
CA HIS A 28 17.58 -4.82 3.36
C HIS A 28 16.81 -3.59 3.81
N ARG A 29 17.36 -2.40 3.57
CA ARG A 29 16.72 -1.12 3.83
C ARG A 29 15.89 -0.75 2.62
N THR A 30 14.70 -1.33 2.51
CA THR A 30 13.71 -0.95 1.49
C THR A 30 12.99 0.32 1.91
N GLN A 31 13.71 1.45 1.98
CA GLN A 31 13.02 2.74 2.07
C GLN A 31 12.42 3.02 0.69
N ARG A 32 11.09 3.04 0.62
CA ARG A 32 10.37 3.54 -0.56
C ARG A 32 10.87 4.97 -0.82
N PRO A 33 11.22 5.33 -2.07
CA PRO A 33 11.67 6.68 -2.38
C PRO A 33 10.60 7.69 -1.95
N VAL A 34 11.06 8.83 -1.44
CA VAL A 34 10.17 9.93 -1.04
C VAL A 34 9.47 10.46 -2.28
N SER A 35 8.14 10.57 -2.22
CA SER A 35 7.32 11.13 -3.28
C SER A 35 7.18 12.63 -3.09
N GLU A 36 7.45 13.42 -4.12
CA GLU A 36 7.18 14.86 -4.09
C GLU A 36 5.71 15.11 -4.45
N ILE A 37 5.03 15.93 -3.66
CA ILE A 37 3.63 16.31 -3.88
C ILE A 37 3.47 17.83 -3.74
N GLY A 38 2.48 18.39 -4.43
CA GLY A 38 2.07 19.78 -4.28
C GLY A 38 1.49 20.06 -2.89
N SER A 39 1.53 21.33 -2.48
CA SER A 39 0.68 21.84 -1.41
C SER A 39 -0.73 22.15 -1.93
N GLY A 40 -1.73 22.20 -1.06
CA GLY A 40 -3.12 22.42 -1.47
C GLY A 40 -3.79 21.14 -1.94
N GLU A 41 -4.50 21.17 -3.08
CA GLU A 41 -5.25 20.01 -3.57
C GLU A 41 -4.35 19.03 -4.32
N VAL A 42 -4.32 17.79 -3.82
CA VAL A 42 -3.64 16.65 -4.47
C VAL A 42 -4.66 15.54 -4.65
N LEU A 43 -4.77 15.03 -5.88
CA LEU A 43 -5.61 13.88 -6.21
C LEU A 43 -4.87 12.58 -5.86
N LEU A 44 -5.37 11.85 -4.88
CA LEU A 44 -5.01 10.45 -4.66
C LEU A 44 -5.81 9.58 -5.62
N ASP A 45 -5.13 8.78 -6.45
CA ASP A 45 -5.77 7.84 -7.38
C ASP A 45 -5.21 6.42 -7.17
N VAL A 46 -6.04 5.54 -6.63
CA VAL A 46 -5.69 4.12 -6.48
C VAL A 46 -6.18 3.37 -7.72
N ALA A 47 -5.25 3.07 -8.63
CA ALA A 47 -5.53 2.35 -9.86
C ALA A 47 -5.66 0.86 -9.58
N PHE A 48 -6.90 0.35 -9.51
CA PHE A 48 -7.17 -1.08 -9.38
C PHE A 48 -7.17 -1.79 -10.72
N THR A 49 -6.36 -2.85 -10.85
CA THR A 49 -6.34 -3.74 -12.02
C THR A 49 -6.71 -5.15 -11.56
N PRO A 50 -7.91 -5.68 -11.88
CA PRO A 50 -8.29 -7.05 -11.56
C PRO A 50 -7.34 -8.07 -12.20
N ALA A 51 -7.21 -9.26 -11.59
CA ALA A 51 -6.42 -10.33 -12.18
C ALA A 51 -7.02 -10.79 -13.52
N ALA A 52 -6.21 -11.44 -14.35
CA ALA A 52 -6.68 -11.99 -15.62
C ALA A 52 -7.85 -12.96 -15.39
N GLY A 53 -8.96 -12.75 -16.10
CA GLY A 53 -10.19 -13.54 -15.94
C GLY A 53 -11.15 -13.03 -14.86
N GLN A 54 -10.82 -11.93 -14.16
CA GLN A 54 -11.70 -11.28 -13.18
C GLN A 54 -12.21 -9.93 -13.68
N LYS A 55 -13.32 -9.47 -13.12
CA LYS A 55 -13.92 -8.16 -13.40
C LYS A 55 -14.32 -7.44 -12.12
N TYR A 56 -14.34 -6.12 -12.19
CA TYR A 56 -15.00 -5.31 -11.17
C TYR A 56 -16.50 -5.67 -11.15
N ASP A 57 -17.05 -5.86 -9.95
CA ASP A 57 -18.47 -6.13 -9.77
C ASP A 57 -19.10 -5.03 -8.91
N ASP A 58 -20.02 -4.28 -9.50
CA ASP A 58 -20.75 -3.18 -8.87
C ASP A 58 -22.26 -3.48 -8.71
N ARG A 59 -22.68 -4.71 -9.02
CA ARG A 59 -24.11 -5.11 -9.06
C ARG A 59 -24.85 -4.90 -7.75
N TYR A 60 -24.17 -5.08 -6.61
CA TYR A 60 -24.75 -4.96 -5.27
C TYR A 60 -24.20 -3.78 -4.47
N GLY A 61 -23.71 -2.77 -5.19
CA GLY A 61 -23.04 -1.62 -4.61
C GLY A 61 -21.54 -1.67 -4.84
N PRO A 62 -20.83 -0.66 -4.33
CA PRO A 62 -19.42 -0.49 -4.59
C PRO A 62 -18.61 -1.55 -3.84
N SER A 63 -17.71 -2.20 -4.57
CA SER A 63 -16.83 -3.25 -4.07
C SER A 63 -15.50 -2.73 -3.53
N THR A 64 -15.45 -1.45 -3.15
CA THR A 64 -14.21 -0.77 -2.75
C THR A 64 -14.32 -0.07 -1.41
N ARG A 65 -13.18 0.04 -0.74
CA ARG A 65 -12.99 0.87 0.45
C ARG A 65 -11.62 1.51 0.41
N LEU A 66 -11.55 2.79 0.73
CA LEU A 66 -10.34 3.58 0.82
C LEU A 66 -10.25 4.22 2.21
N GLN A 67 -9.16 3.97 2.92
CA GLN A 67 -8.82 4.60 4.18
C GLN A 67 -7.54 5.41 4.04
N VAL A 68 -7.56 6.66 4.48
CA VAL A 68 -6.43 7.59 4.38
C VAL A 68 -6.15 8.22 5.74
N SER A 69 -4.89 8.24 6.13
CA SER A 69 -4.42 9.03 7.28
C SER A 69 -3.00 9.54 7.03
N ALA A 70 -2.48 10.37 7.93
CA ALA A 70 -1.16 10.94 7.80
C ALA A 70 -0.37 10.93 9.11
N SER A 71 0.95 10.95 8.99
CA SER A 71 1.88 11.19 10.08
C SER A 71 2.92 12.23 9.64
N PRO A 72 2.90 13.45 10.18
CA PRO A 72 2.03 13.88 11.28
C PRO A 72 0.57 14.17 10.80
N PRO A 73 -0.45 14.11 11.67
CA PRO A 73 -1.85 14.30 11.27
C PRO A 73 -2.14 15.64 10.59
N GLU A 74 -1.47 16.70 11.03
CA GLU A 74 -1.59 18.06 10.49
C GLU A 74 -1.09 18.23 9.05
N LEU A 75 -0.45 17.21 8.47
CA LEU A 75 -0.14 17.16 7.04
C LEU A 75 -1.41 17.21 6.18
N LEU A 76 -2.50 16.58 6.65
CA LEU A 76 -3.79 16.61 5.98
C LEU A 76 -4.71 17.61 6.67
N LEU A 77 -5.08 18.65 5.94
CA LEU A 77 -6.13 19.57 6.35
C LEU A 77 -7.53 19.02 6.03
N ASP A 78 -7.63 18.15 5.01
CA ASP A 78 -8.86 17.46 4.61
C ASP A 78 -8.53 16.18 3.81
N GLY A 79 -9.50 15.26 3.72
CA GLY A 79 -9.39 14.01 2.94
C GLY A 79 -8.93 12.79 3.76
N ALA A 80 -8.74 12.92 5.07
CA ALA A 80 -8.50 11.78 5.96
C ALA A 80 -9.79 11.00 6.26
N GLY A 81 -9.66 9.73 6.64
CA GLY A 81 -10.77 8.85 7.02
C GLY A 81 -11.12 7.80 5.96
N ASP A 82 -12.29 7.22 6.12
CA ASP A 82 -12.80 6.11 5.30
C ASP A 82 -13.81 6.62 4.27
N ASP A 83 -13.74 6.10 3.05
CA ASP A 83 -14.72 6.34 2.00
C ASP A 83 -14.71 5.16 1.02
N ILE A 84 -15.60 5.20 0.05
CA ILE A 84 -15.80 4.15 -0.94
C ILE A 84 -14.97 4.36 -2.22
N PRO A 85 -14.91 5.56 -2.83
CA PRO A 85 -14.19 5.74 -4.08
C PRO A 85 -12.68 5.54 -3.90
N LEU A 86 -12.05 4.87 -4.86
CA LEU A 86 -10.59 4.71 -4.93
C LEU A 86 -9.85 5.98 -5.38
N ARG A 87 -10.58 7.06 -5.62
CA ARG A 87 -10.06 8.37 -5.98
C ARG A 87 -10.54 9.41 -4.97
N ARG A 88 -9.62 10.19 -4.41
CA ARG A 88 -9.94 11.19 -3.38
C ARG A 88 -9.07 12.43 -3.51
N THR A 89 -9.67 13.61 -3.36
CA THR A 89 -8.93 14.87 -3.19
C THR A 89 -8.44 14.99 -1.76
N LEU A 90 -7.14 15.18 -1.58
CA LEU A 90 -6.48 15.45 -0.31
C LEU A 90 -6.10 16.93 -0.26
N ARG A 91 -6.32 17.59 0.88
CA ARG A 91 -5.87 18.97 1.09
C ARG A 91 -4.62 18.99 1.95
N ILE A 92 -3.47 19.13 1.30
CA ILE A 92 -2.14 19.10 1.90
C ILE A 92 -1.80 20.45 2.55
N ASN A 93 -1.38 20.39 3.81
CA ASN A 93 -0.99 21.56 4.58
C ASN A 93 0.36 22.12 4.09
N PRO A 94 0.42 23.36 3.57
CA PRO A 94 1.68 23.97 3.14
C PRO A 94 2.65 24.24 4.29
N ALA A 95 2.20 24.25 5.56
CA ALA A 95 3.06 24.48 6.72
C ALA A 95 3.87 23.24 7.12
N VAL A 96 3.56 22.05 6.58
CA VAL A 96 4.26 20.79 6.86
C VAL A 96 5.10 20.40 5.66
N SER A 97 6.43 20.30 5.83
CA SER A 97 7.36 20.05 4.71
C SER A 97 7.48 18.57 4.33
N GLU A 98 7.28 17.67 5.27
CA GLU A 98 7.42 16.22 5.05
C GLU A 98 6.54 15.40 5.99
N GLY A 99 6.24 14.16 5.60
CA GLY A 99 5.49 13.22 6.42
C GLY A 99 5.29 11.89 5.71
N VAL A 100 4.35 11.09 6.21
CA VAL A 100 3.95 9.82 5.62
C VAL A 100 2.43 9.83 5.44
N LEU A 101 1.97 9.57 4.22
CA LEU A 101 0.57 9.23 3.96
C LEU A 101 0.40 7.73 4.15
N HIS A 102 -0.54 7.34 5.02
CA HIS A 102 -0.97 5.96 5.19
C HIS A 102 -2.25 5.77 4.40
N VAL A 103 -2.17 4.95 3.35
CA VAL A 103 -3.29 4.64 2.47
C VAL A 103 -3.55 3.15 2.53
N THR A 104 -4.80 2.76 2.76
CA THR A 104 -5.26 1.38 2.66
C THR A 104 -6.36 1.35 1.61
N ALA A 105 -6.20 0.51 0.59
CA ALA A 105 -7.23 0.29 -0.41
C ALA A 105 -7.64 -1.17 -0.43
N GLN A 106 -8.96 -1.37 -0.55
CA GLN A 106 -9.57 -2.68 -0.72
C GLN A 106 -10.45 -2.63 -1.96
N ALA A 107 -10.39 -3.67 -2.78
CA ALA A 107 -11.27 -3.85 -3.94
C ALA A 107 -11.62 -5.32 -4.09
N ALA A 108 -12.89 -5.62 -4.33
CA ALA A 108 -13.31 -6.95 -4.74
C ALA A 108 -13.47 -7.05 -6.26
N SER A 109 -13.09 -8.19 -6.82
CA SER A 109 -13.34 -8.54 -8.21
C SER A 109 -13.85 -9.99 -8.29
N CYS A 110 -14.70 -10.28 -9.26
CA CYS A 110 -15.30 -11.61 -9.40
C CYS A 110 -14.95 -12.24 -10.74
N ASP A 111 -15.06 -13.57 -10.84
CA ASP A 111 -14.84 -14.28 -12.09
C ASP A 111 -15.67 -13.66 -13.24
N ALA A 112 -15.02 -13.45 -14.39
CA ALA A 112 -15.60 -12.75 -15.52
C ALA A 112 -16.28 -13.68 -16.54
N ASP A 113 -16.05 -14.99 -16.46
CA ASP A 113 -16.62 -15.95 -17.40
C ASP A 113 -18.16 -16.01 -17.26
N PRO A 114 -18.93 -15.64 -18.30
CA PRO A 114 -20.38 -15.64 -18.25
C PRO A 114 -20.99 -17.05 -18.14
N ALA A 115 -20.22 -18.11 -18.36
CA ALA A 115 -20.66 -19.49 -18.16
C ALA A 115 -20.74 -19.89 -16.67
N ILE A 116 -20.15 -19.10 -15.77
CA ILE A 116 -20.18 -19.35 -14.33
C ILE A 116 -21.46 -18.75 -13.73
N GLU A 117 -22.39 -19.62 -13.31
CA GLU A 117 -23.67 -19.22 -12.70
C GLU A 117 -23.49 -18.44 -11.39
N PHE A 118 -22.46 -18.81 -10.60
CA PHE A 118 -22.12 -18.21 -9.31
C PHE A 118 -20.63 -17.84 -9.26
N PRO A 119 -20.22 -16.71 -9.85
CA PRO A 119 -18.81 -16.32 -9.92
C PRO A 119 -18.24 -16.12 -8.51
N ALA A 120 -17.04 -16.66 -8.25
CA ALA A 120 -16.34 -16.42 -7.01
C ALA A 120 -15.80 -14.99 -7.01
N CYS A 121 -15.80 -14.35 -5.84
CA CYS A 121 -15.25 -13.01 -5.65
C CYS A 121 -14.00 -13.06 -4.79
N HIS A 122 -13.01 -12.26 -5.18
CA HIS A 122 -11.69 -12.16 -4.61
C HIS A 122 -11.52 -10.76 -4.03
N LEU A 123 -11.09 -10.69 -2.77
CA LEU A 123 -10.80 -9.42 -2.11
C LEU A 123 -9.30 -9.15 -2.19
N ASN A 124 -8.95 -8.05 -2.84
CA ASN A 124 -7.60 -7.51 -2.89
C ASN A 124 -7.47 -6.36 -1.90
N GLN A 125 -6.41 -6.39 -1.10
CA GLN A 125 -6.09 -5.32 -0.17
C GLN A 125 -4.62 -4.96 -0.28
N GLN A 126 -4.32 -3.67 -0.27
CA GLN A 126 -2.97 -3.17 -0.19
C GLN A 126 -2.88 -1.95 0.71
N ASP A 127 -1.77 -1.89 1.45
CA ASP A 127 -1.42 -0.83 2.38
C ASP A 127 -0.14 -0.14 1.92
N TRP A 128 -0.13 1.18 1.92
CA TRP A 128 1.04 2.01 1.63
C TRP A 128 1.33 2.96 2.78
N GLY A 129 2.57 2.96 3.27
CA GLY A 129 3.16 4.13 3.93
C GLY A 129 3.99 4.87 2.90
N VAL A 130 3.46 5.96 2.34
CA VAL A 130 4.11 6.77 1.31
C VAL A 130 4.85 7.92 1.98
N PRO A 131 6.19 7.90 2.06
CA PRO A 131 6.93 9.07 2.52
C PRO A 131 6.74 10.18 1.50
N VAL A 132 6.30 11.35 1.94
CA VAL A 132 6.04 12.51 1.08
C VAL A 132 6.86 13.71 1.49
N ARG A 133 7.22 14.51 0.48
CA ARG A 133 7.79 15.84 0.61
C ARG A 133 6.89 16.83 -0.08
N VAL A 134 6.48 17.88 0.63
CA VAL A 134 5.63 18.93 0.10
C VAL A 134 6.50 19.97 -0.60
N VAL A 135 6.23 20.19 -1.89
CA VAL A 135 6.97 21.12 -2.75
C VAL A 135 5.99 22.11 -3.37
N GLU A 136 6.31 23.40 -3.33
CA GLU A 136 5.52 24.43 -3.99
C GLU A 136 5.50 24.18 -5.51
N GLY A 137 4.30 24.08 -6.10
CA GLY A 137 4.14 23.72 -7.51
C GLY A 137 4.47 22.26 -7.84
N GLY A 138 4.60 21.39 -6.84
CA GLY A 138 4.83 19.95 -7.01
C GLY A 138 3.63 19.22 -7.64
N PRO A 139 3.77 17.90 -7.89
CA PRO A 139 2.72 17.09 -8.50
C PRO A 139 1.39 17.15 -7.75
N ALA A 140 0.31 17.39 -8.49
CA ALA A 140 -1.06 17.41 -7.95
C ALA A 140 -1.75 16.04 -8.02
N VAL A 141 -1.04 14.98 -8.38
CA VAL A 141 -1.58 13.61 -8.46
C VAL A 141 -0.60 12.63 -7.81
N LEU A 142 -1.14 11.76 -6.95
CA LEU A 142 -0.43 10.63 -6.36
C LEU A 142 -1.15 9.34 -6.77
N GLU A 143 -0.53 8.60 -7.68
CA GLU A 143 -1.06 7.32 -8.16
C GLU A 143 -0.48 6.14 -7.37
N LEU A 144 -1.35 5.23 -6.93
CA LEU A 144 -0.96 4.00 -6.22
C LEU A 144 -1.58 2.77 -6.90
N PRO A 145 -0.79 1.78 -7.33
CA PRO A 145 -1.33 0.61 -8.04
C PRO A 145 -1.84 -0.45 -7.07
N LEU A 146 -3.14 -0.79 -7.14
CA LEU A 146 -3.72 -1.95 -6.46
C LEU A 146 -3.84 -3.10 -7.46
N LEU A 147 -3.12 -4.20 -7.20
CA LEU A 147 -3.10 -5.36 -8.08
C LEU A 147 -4.06 -6.44 -7.59
N GLY A 148 -4.86 -6.93 -8.54
CA GLY A 148 -5.75 -8.10 -8.46
C GLY A 148 -5.01 -9.42 -8.35
#